data_AF-A0A7S3KFM2-F1
#
_entry.id   AF-A0A7S3KFM2-F1
#
_cell.length_a   1.000
_cell.length_b   1.000
_cell.length_c   1.000
_cell.angle_alpha   90.00
_cell.angle_beta   90.00
_cell.angle_gamma   90.00
#
_symmetry.space_group_name_H-M   'P 1'
#
loop_
_entity.id
_entity.type
_entity.pdbx_description
1 polymer ?
#
loop_
_entity_poly.entity_id
_entity_poly.type
_entity_poly.pdbx_seq_one_letter_code
_entity_poly.pdbx_strand_id
1 'polypeptide(L)'
;MRDYYKAKIEEYHQKLRAKKTNLKRLEAQRNELNDAVKKLKEEITLLEEPGSNVGEVVKLMGKNKALVKLGPEGKYVVDIDKKIPQEKLKANTRVALKSDSYILHEILPSKVDALVSLMKVEKVPDSTYDMIGGLDQQIKEVKEVIELPIKHPEIFESLGIAQPKGVLLYGPPGTGKTLLARAVAHHTDCCFIRVSGSELVQKY
;
A
#
# COMPACT_ATOMS: atom_id res chain seq x y z
N MET A 1 -61.81 -35.81 35.50
CA MET A 1 -60.87 -36.06 34.38
C MET A 1 -61.14 -35.17 33.16
N ARG A 2 -62.40 -35.00 32.70
CA ARG A 2 -62.75 -34.16 31.54
C ARG A 2 -62.43 -32.67 31.69
N ASP A 3 -62.60 -32.10 32.87
CA ASP A 3 -62.36 -30.65 33.09
C ASP A 3 -60.87 -30.28 33.10
N TYR A 4 -60.00 -31.21 33.53
CA TYR A 4 -58.55 -31.05 33.45
C TYR A 4 -58.07 -30.95 31.99
N TYR A 5 -58.60 -31.79 31.10
CA TYR A 5 -58.27 -31.71 29.67
C TYR A 5 -58.84 -30.44 29.01
N LYS A 6 -60.03 -29.99 29.40
CA LYS A 6 -60.61 -28.72 28.92
C LYS A 6 -59.74 -27.51 29.30
N ALA A 7 -59.34 -27.40 30.57
CA ALA A 7 -58.48 -26.32 31.04
C ALA A 7 -57.12 -26.31 30.33
N LYS A 8 -56.54 -27.50 30.09
CA LYS A 8 -55.26 -27.65 29.40
C LYS A 8 -55.35 -27.29 27.92
N ILE A 9 -56.45 -27.63 27.24
CA ILE A 9 -56.73 -27.22 25.86
C ILE A 9 -56.83 -25.69 25.77
N GLU A 10 -57.51 -25.05 26.72
CA GLU A 10 -57.67 -23.60 26.76
C GLU A 10 -56.34 -22.86 27.02
N GLU A 11 -55.50 -23.39 27.91
CA GLU A 11 -54.13 -22.91 28.14
C GLU A 11 -53.26 -23.04 26.87
N TYR A 12 -53.34 -24.18 26.17
CA TYR A 12 -52.62 -24.36 24.90
C TYR A 12 -53.12 -23.40 23.81
N HIS A 13 -54.42 -23.12 23.72
CA HIS A 13 -54.97 -22.12 22.80
C HIS A 13 -54.46 -20.71 23.11
N GLN A 14 -54.37 -20.33 24.39
CA GLN A 14 -53.78 -19.05 24.79
C GLN A 14 -52.30 -18.96 24.41
N LYS A 15 -51.52 -20.01 24.68
CA LYS A 15 -50.10 -20.11 24.27
C LYS A 15 -49.93 -20.03 22.75
N LEU A 16 -50.79 -20.70 21.99
CA LEU A 16 -50.82 -20.66 20.52
C LEU A 16 -51.12 -19.25 20.01
N ARG A 17 -52.09 -18.57 20.62
CA ARG A 17 -52.45 -17.19 20.28
C ARG A 17 -51.29 -16.24 20.55
N ALA A 18 -50.64 -16.34 21.72
CA ALA A 18 -49.49 -15.51 22.07
C ALA A 18 -48.30 -15.72 21.13
N LYS A 19 -47.96 -16.98 20.80
CA LYS A 19 -46.92 -17.30 19.81
C LYS A 19 -47.25 -16.77 18.42
N LYS A 20 -48.51 -16.87 17.97
CA LYS A 20 -48.94 -16.37 16.66
C LYS A 20 -48.85 -14.84 16.56
N THR A 21 -49.17 -14.12 17.64
CA THR A 21 -48.98 -12.66 17.69
C THR A 21 -47.51 -12.28 17.69
N ASN A 22 -46.67 -12.99 18.45
CA ASN A 22 -45.22 -12.77 18.43
C ASN A 22 -44.63 -13.06 17.05
N LEU A 23 -45.06 -14.13 16.38
CA LEU A 23 -44.60 -14.47 15.04
C LEU A 23 -44.94 -13.36 14.03
N LYS A 24 -46.17 -12.83 14.07
CA LYS A 24 -46.54 -11.66 13.25
C LYS A 24 -45.69 -10.41 13.54
N ARG A 25 -45.35 -10.17 14.81
CA ARG A 25 -44.48 -9.05 15.20
C ARG A 25 -43.06 -9.23 14.65
N LEU A 26 -42.49 -10.43 14.77
CA LEU A 26 -41.17 -10.75 14.22
C LEU A 26 -41.16 -10.70 12.68
N GLU A 27 -42.24 -11.13 12.02
CA GLU A 27 -42.38 -11.01 10.56
C GLU A 27 -42.43 -9.55 10.10
N ALA A 28 -43.16 -8.70 10.82
CA ALA A 28 -43.19 -7.27 10.54
C ALA A 28 -41.79 -6.64 10.71
N GLN A 29 -41.10 -6.93 11.81
CA GLN A 29 -39.74 -6.44 12.06
C GLN A 29 -38.75 -6.94 11.00
N ARG A 30 -38.86 -8.20 10.57
CA ARG A 30 -38.03 -8.76 9.49
C ARG A 30 -38.27 -8.04 8.17
N ASN A 31 -39.52 -7.73 7.84
CA ASN A 31 -39.85 -7.03 6.60
C ASN A 31 -39.32 -5.59 6.63
N GLU A 32 -39.47 -4.87 7.74
CA GLU A 32 -38.87 -3.52 7.92
C GLU A 32 -37.35 -3.54 7.76
N LEU A 33 -36.67 -4.52 8.38
CA LEU A 33 -35.23 -4.69 8.23
C LEU A 33 -34.82 -5.01 6.80
N ASN A 34 -35.58 -5.86 6.10
CA ASN A 34 -35.32 -6.17 4.70
C ASN A 34 -35.47 -4.94 3.80
N ASP A 35 -36.46 -4.09 4.06
CA ASP A 35 -36.65 -2.83 3.33
C ASP A 35 -35.49 -1.86 3.59
N ALA A 36 -35.01 -1.77 4.83
CA ALA A 36 -33.83 -0.97 5.17
C ALA A 36 -32.56 -1.50 4.47
N VAL A 37 -32.34 -2.81 4.47
CA VAL A 37 -31.22 -3.44 3.76
C VAL A 37 -31.31 -3.18 2.26
N LYS A 38 -32.51 -3.21 1.68
CA LYS A 38 -32.72 -2.91 0.25
C LYS A 38 -32.32 -1.46 -0.07
N LYS A 39 -32.76 -0.49 0.74
CA LYS A 39 -32.38 0.93 0.58
C LYS A 39 -30.87 1.13 0.70
N LEU A 40 -30.24 0.54 1.71
CA LEU A 40 -28.79 0.63 1.89
C LEU A 40 -28.03 0.02 0.72
N LYS A 41 -28.51 -1.09 0.15
CA LYS A 41 -27.91 -1.68 -1.06
C LYS A 41 -28.03 -0.76 -2.27
N GLU A 42 -29.19 -0.14 -2.48
CA GLU A 42 -29.39 0.82 -3.58
C GLU A 42 -28.48 2.05 -3.43
N GLU A 43 -28.27 2.53 -2.20
CA GLU A 43 -27.35 3.62 -1.89
C GLU A 43 -25.90 3.24 -2.13
N ILE A 44 -25.49 2.01 -1.73
CA ILE A 44 -24.16 1.48 -2.04
C ILE A 44 -23.95 1.40 -3.56
N THR A 45 -24.92 0.89 -4.32
CA THR A 45 -24.80 0.81 -5.79
C THR A 45 -24.74 2.19 -6.45
N LEU A 46 -25.36 3.21 -5.86
CA LEU A 46 -25.24 4.59 -6.34
C LEU A 46 -23.86 5.20 -6.03
N LEU A 47 -23.26 4.81 -4.90
CA LEU A 47 -21.94 5.23 -4.45
C LEU A 47 -20.79 4.44 -5.09
N GLU A 48 -21.06 3.26 -5.64
CA GLU A 48 -20.12 2.49 -6.45
C GLU A 48 -19.82 3.28 -7.73
N GLU A 49 -18.84 4.17 -7.65
CA GLU A 49 -18.23 4.76 -8.84
C GLU A 49 -17.67 3.60 -9.70
N PRO A 50 -17.91 3.61 -11.02
CA PRO A 50 -17.40 2.57 -11.90
C PRO A 50 -15.87 2.54 -11.82
N GLY A 51 -15.31 1.33 -11.98
CA GLY A 51 -13.87 1.09 -11.84
C GLY A 51 -13.04 2.08 -12.66
N SER A 52 -12.02 2.66 -12.04
CA SER A 52 -11.14 3.59 -12.73
C SER A 52 -10.21 2.87 -13.70
N ASN A 53 -10.02 3.45 -14.87
CA ASN A 53 -9.04 2.99 -15.85
C ASN A 53 -7.64 3.44 -15.45
N VAL A 54 -6.67 2.53 -15.56
CA VAL A 54 -5.28 2.82 -15.22
C VAL A 54 -4.51 3.19 -16.47
N GLY A 55 -3.84 4.35 -16.43
CA GLY A 55 -3.02 4.83 -17.53
C GLY A 55 -1.66 5.35 -17.08
N GLU A 56 -0.80 5.65 -18.06
CA GLU A 56 0.52 6.25 -17.86
C GLU A 56 0.61 7.61 -18.54
N VAL A 57 1.05 8.63 -17.81
CA VAL A 57 1.21 9.98 -18.37
C VAL A 57 2.39 9.98 -19.34
N VAL A 58 2.13 10.30 -20.61
CA VAL A 58 3.18 10.46 -21.62
C VAL A 58 3.76 11.87 -21.55
N LYS A 59 2.88 12.88 -21.54
CA LYS A 59 3.28 14.29 -21.58
C LYS A 59 2.18 15.19 -21.06
N LEU A 60 2.54 16.25 -20.32
CA LEU A 60 1.62 17.32 -19.97
C LEU A 60 1.39 18.26 -21.17
N MET A 61 0.13 18.56 -21.48
CA MET A 61 -0.27 19.41 -22.60
C MET A 61 -0.94 20.71 -22.11
N GLY A 62 -0.22 21.45 -21.27
CA GLY A 62 -0.69 22.71 -20.66
C GLY A 62 -1.15 22.53 -19.22
N LYS A 63 -1.96 23.47 -18.72
CA LYS A 63 -2.37 23.52 -17.30
C LYS A 63 -3.46 22.50 -16.91
N ASN A 64 -4.36 22.17 -17.85
CA ASN A 64 -5.55 21.36 -17.54
C ASN A 64 -5.62 20.05 -18.35
N LYS A 65 -4.66 19.79 -19.24
CA LYS A 65 -4.69 18.62 -20.13
C LYS A 65 -3.40 17.83 -20.03
N ALA A 66 -3.53 16.51 -20.01
CA ALA A 66 -2.42 15.57 -20.08
C ALA A 66 -2.65 14.58 -21.21
N LEU A 67 -1.58 14.14 -21.85
CA LEU A 67 -1.59 13.00 -22.76
C LEU A 67 -1.31 11.75 -21.93
N VAL A 68 -2.30 10.87 -21.81
CA VAL A 68 -2.21 9.62 -21.06
C VAL A 68 -2.36 8.44 -22.01
N LYS A 69 -1.53 7.42 -21.83
CA LYS A 69 -1.64 6.14 -22.51
C LYS A 69 -2.50 5.20 -21.66
N LEU A 70 -3.68 4.84 -22.15
CA LEU A 70 -4.51 3.80 -21.53
C LEU A 70 -4.16 2.46 -22.17
N GLY A 71 -3.42 1.61 -21.44
CA GLY A 71 -3.15 0.24 -21.82
C GLY A 71 -2.81 0.02 -23.32
N PRO A 72 -3.37 -1.02 -23.96
CA PRO A 72 -3.23 -1.25 -25.40
C PRO A 72 -4.14 -0.36 -26.27
N GLU A 73 -5.06 0.41 -25.67
CA GLU A 73 -6.11 1.15 -26.38
C GLU A 73 -5.60 2.43 -27.07
N GLY A 74 -4.44 2.94 -26.66
CA GLY A 74 -3.76 4.05 -27.33
C GLY A 74 -3.49 5.24 -26.42
N LYS A 75 -3.28 6.42 -27.03
CA LYS A 75 -2.97 7.67 -26.33
C LYS A 75 -4.15 8.62 -26.42
N TYR A 76 -4.58 9.14 -25.28
CA TYR A 76 -5.73 10.03 -25.15
C TYR A 76 -5.33 11.33 -24.45
N VAL A 77 -5.91 12.43 -24.91
CA VAL A 77 -5.80 13.71 -24.23
C VAL A 77 -6.92 13.78 -23.20
N VAL A 78 -6.56 13.86 -21.94
CA VAL A 78 -7.46 13.81 -20.79
C VAL A 78 -7.39 15.10 -20.00
N ASP A 79 -8.53 15.49 -19.42
CA ASP A 79 -8.59 16.64 -18.51
C ASP A 79 -8.14 16.25 -17.10
N ILE A 80 -7.43 17.16 -16.44
CA ILE A 80 -6.87 16.96 -15.09
C ILE A 80 -7.83 17.53 -14.05
N ASP A 81 -8.18 16.75 -13.04
CA ASP A 81 -8.96 17.23 -11.90
C ASP A 81 -8.16 18.28 -11.11
N LYS A 82 -8.85 19.35 -10.66
CA LYS A 82 -8.30 20.47 -9.87
C LYS A 82 -7.69 20.02 -8.55
N LYS A 83 -8.06 18.82 -8.06
CA LYS A 83 -7.52 18.22 -6.83
C LYS A 83 -6.03 17.86 -6.95
N ILE A 84 -5.51 17.66 -8.16
CA ILE A 84 -4.16 17.14 -8.36
C ILE A 84 -3.16 18.26 -8.68
N PRO A 85 -2.07 18.39 -7.91
CA PRO A 85 -1.01 19.34 -8.24
C PRO A 85 -0.20 18.86 -9.45
N GLN A 86 -0.11 19.72 -10.46
CA GLN A 86 0.65 19.54 -11.70
C GLN A 86 2.15 19.24 -11.49
N GLU A 87 2.74 19.61 -10.36
CA GLU A 87 4.13 19.30 -10.02
C GLU A 87 4.41 17.80 -9.84
N LYS A 88 3.40 17.03 -9.41
CA LYS A 88 3.53 15.57 -9.21
C LYS A 88 3.30 14.78 -10.50
N LEU A 89 2.76 15.41 -11.54
CA LEU A 89 2.49 14.77 -12.82
C LEU A 89 3.74 14.81 -13.71
N LYS A 90 4.66 13.86 -13.49
CA LYS A 90 5.82 13.66 -14.38
C LYS A 90 5.48 12.64 -15.48
N ALA A 91 6.23 12.67 -16.58
CA ALA A 91 6.15 11.60 -17.58
C ALA A 91 6.41 10.23 -16.93
N ASN A 92 5.72 9.20 -17.39
CA ASN A 92 5.68 7.84 -16.84
C ASN A 92 5.03 7.72 -15.44
N THR A 93 4.36 8.77 -14.95
CA THR A 93 3.55 8.64 -13.73
C THR A 93 2.29 7.84 -14.03
N ARG A 94 1.97 6.90 -13.13
CA ARG A 94 0.77 6.08 -13.23
C ARG A 94 -0.42 6.84 -12.66
N VAL A 95 -1.52 6.89 -13.39
CA VAL A 95 -2.68 7.71 -13.03
C VAL A 95 -3.98 6.93 -13.22
N ALA A 96 -4.98 7.25 -12.41
CA ALA A 96 -6.31 6.71 -12.50
C ALA A 96 -7.24 7.72 -13.19
N LEU A 97 -7.97 7.20 -14.16
CA LEU A 97 -8.92 7.93 -14.98
C LEU A 97 -10.32 7.40 -14.71
N LYS A 98 -11.30 8.29 -14.62
CA LYS A 98 -12.69 7.85 -14.53
C LYS A 98 -13.11 7.16 -15.83
N SER A 99 -13.84 6.06 -15.73
CA SER A 99 -14.24 5.25 -16.90
C SER A 99 -15.28 5.92 -17.80
N ASP A 100 -16.04 6.88 -17.27
CA ASP A 100 -17.11 7.59 -17.97
C ASP A 100 -16.62 8.80 -18.77
N SER A 101 -15.72 9.57 -18.16
CA SER A 101 -15.34 10.92 -18.59
C SER A 101 -13.85 11.03 -18.94
N TYR A 102 -13.07 9.98 -18.71
CA TYR A 102 -11.62 9.95 -18.87
C TYR A 102 -10.92 11.10 -18.12
N ILE A 103 -11.53 11.61 -17.04
CA ILE A 103 -10.93 12.65 -16.21
C ILE A 103 -9.92 12.01 -15.27
N LEU A 104 -8.73 12.60 -15.20
CA LEU A 104 -7.67 12.19 -14.29
C LEU A 104 -8.02 12.66 -12.88
N HIS A 105 -8.41 11.73 -12.02
CA HIS A 105 -8.91 12.04 -10.67
C HIS A 105 -7.92 11.67 -9.56
N GLU A 106 -7.04 10.69 -9.80
CA GLU A 106 -6.07 10.22 -8.80
C GLU A 106 -4.72 9.83 -9.43
N ILE A 107 -3.64 10.09 -8.68
CA ILE A 107 -2.29 9.61 -9.03
C ILE A 107 -2.06 8.30 -8.29
N LEU A 108 -1.69 7.26 -9.04
CA LEU A 108 -1.38 5.96 -8.47
C LEU A 108 0.11 5.86 -8.14
N PRO A 109 0.48 5.13 -7.07
CA PRO A 109 1.87 4.81 -6.83
C PRO A 109 2.46 4.07 -8.03
N SER A 110 3.73 4.35 -8.32
CA SER A 110 4.47 3.65 -9.36
C SER A 110 4.46 2.15 -9.06
N LYS A 111 4.31 1.35 -10.13
CA LYS A 111 4.38 -0.10 -10.00
C LYS A 111 5.83 -0.47 -9.65
N VAL A 112 6.08 -0.78 -8.39
CA VAL A 112 7.30 -1.49 -8.01
C VAL A 112 7.09 -2.96 -8.37
N ASP A 113 8.05 -3.55 -9.07
CA ASP A 113 7.98 -4.98 -9.36
C ASP A 113 7.95 -5.79 -8.06
N ALA A 114 7.23 -6.91 -8.09
CA ALA A 114 7.14 -7.80 -6.95
C ALA A 114 8.53 -8.26 -6.48
N LEU A 115 9.48 -8.43 -7.41
CA LEU A 115 10.88 -8.75 -7.09
C LEU A 115 11.56 -7.68 -6.23
N VAL A 116 11.35 -6.39 -6.54
CA VAL A 116 11.90 -5.28 -5.73
C VAL A 116 11.28 -5.26 -4.34
N SER A 117 9.99 -5.59 -4.24
CA SER A 117 9.30 -5.71 -2.96
C SER A 117 9.84 -6.89 -2.13
N LEU A 118 10.24 -7.99 -2.76
CA LEU A 118 10.91 -9.13 -2.11
C LEU A 118 12.38 -8.84 -1.71
N MET A 119 13.05 -7.91 -2.42
CA MET A 119 14.41 -7.48 -2.08
C MET A 119 14.46 -6.55 -0.87
N LYS A 120 13.34 -5.89 -0.55
CA LYS A 120 13.21 -5.11 0.69
C LYS A 120 13.16 -6.09 1.85
N VAL A 121 14.21 -6.08 2.66
CA VAL A 121 14.26 -6.93 3.85
C VAL A 121 13.40 -6.26 4.93
N GLU A 122 12.28 -6.88 5.31
CA GLU A 122 11.34 -6.32 6.31
C GLU A 122 11.98 -6.12 7.69
N LYS A 123 12.96 -6.96 8.05
CA LYS A 123 13.76 -6.82 9.27
C LYS A 123 15.22 -7.18 9.01
N VAL A 124 16.10 -6.19 9.17
CA VAL A 124 17.54 -6.44 9.22
C VAL A 124 17.79 -7.32 10.45
N PRO A 125 18.50 -8.45 10.35
CA PRO A 125 18.87 -9.22 11.54
C PRO A 125 19.71 -8.35 12.49
N ASP A 126 19.52 -8.52 13.80
CA ASP A 126 20.17 -7.77 14.89
C ASP A 126 21.70 -8.02 14.92
N SER A 127 22.40 -7.48 13.93
CA SER A 127 23.86 -7.53 13.83
C SER A 127 24.39 -6.21 14.37
N THR A 128 25.12 -6.25 15.47
CA THR A 128 25.81 -5.07 16.01
C THR A 128 27.27 -5.06 15.57
N TYR A 129 27.90 -3.87 15.62
CA TYR A 129 29.33 -3.74 15.33
C TYR A 129 30.19 -4.59 16.28
N ASP A 130 29.71 -4.86 17.49
CA ASP A 130 30.41 -5.69 18.49
C ASP A 130 30.56 -7.15 18.05
N MET A 131 29.74 -7.61 17.11
CA MET A 131 29.84 -8.96 16.54
C MET A 131 30.94 -9.07 15.47
N ILE A 132 31.58 -7.95 15.07
CA ILE A 132 32.60 -7.90 14.03
C ILE A 132 33.97 -7.73 14.68
N GLY A 133 34.74 -8.83 14.77
CA GLY A 133 36.09 -8.79 15.34
C GLY A 133 37.17 -8.33 14.35
N GLY A 134 38.09 -7.49 14.82
CA GLY A 134 39.38 -7.20 14.15
C GLY A 134 39.32 -6.28 12.94
N LEU A 135 38.19 -5.61 12.70
CA LEU A 135 37.96 -4.70 11.55
C LEU A 135 37.65 -3.26 11.99
N ASP A 136 38.17 -2.84 13.15
CA ASP A 136 37.81 -1.55 13.79
C ASP A 136 38.07 -0.34 12.88
N GLN A 137 39.18 -0.37 12.12
CA GLN A 137 39.52 0.70 11.20
C GLN A 137 38.52 0.78 10.03
N GLN A 138 38.17 -0.35 9.43
CA GLN A 138 37.22 -0.42 8.33
C GLN A 138 35.81 -0.06 8.79
N ILE A 139 35.41 -0.47 10.00
CA ILE A 139 34.13 -0.08 10.61
C ILE A 139 34.08 1.44 10.75
N LYS A 140 35.15 2.07 11.25
CA LYS A 140 35.22 3.52 11.40
C LYS A 140 35.09 4.26 10.07
N GLU A 141 35.81 3.83 9.04
CA GLU A 141 35.73 4.44 7.70
C GLU A 141 34.32 4.34 7.11
N VAL A 142 33.69 3.16 7.18
CA VAL A 142 32.33 2.96 6.66
C VAL A 142 31.32 3.77 7.46
N LYS A 143 31.50 3.87 8.78
CA LYS A 143 30.65 4.68 9.66
C LYS A 143 30.72 6.17 9.31
N GLU A 144 31.91 6.71 9.09
CA GLU A 144 32.08 8.11 8.68
C GLU A 144 31.49 8.37 7.29
N VAL A 145 31.60 7.42 6.35
CA VAL A 145 31.08 7.58 5.00
C VAL A 145 29.56 7.43 4.92
N ILE A 146 28.95 6.57 5.75
CA ILE A 146 27.51 6.26 5.67
C ILE A 146 26.70 6.98 6.75
N GLU A 147 27.13 6.97 8.02
CA GLU A 147 26.35 7.57 9.11
C GLU A 147 26.42 9.10 9.11
N LEU A 148 27.58 9.67 8.76
CA LEU A 148 27.77 11.13 8.81
C LEU A 148 26.85 11.88 7.83
N PRO A 149 26.71 11.46 6.55
CA PRO A 149 25.78 12.13 5.63
C PRO A 149 24.31 11.94 5.99
N ILE A 150 23.96 10.81 6.63
CA ILE A 150 22.57 10.51 7.02
C ILE A 150 22.18 11.32 8.26
N LYS A 151 23.07 11.45 9.24
CA LYS A 151 22.79 12.16 10.50
C LYS A 151 22.96 13.68 10.38
N HIS A 152 23.92 14.15 9.58
CA HIS A 152 24.29 15.58 9.51
C HIS A 152 24.48 16.05 8.06
N PRO A 153 23.43 16.09 7.24
CA PRO A 153 23.51 16.61 5.88
C PRO A 153 23.94 18.09 5.83
N GLU A 154 23.62 18.89 6.86
CA GLU A 154 23.95 20.32 6.91
C GLU A 154 25.46 20.62 6.85
N ILE A 155 26.30 19.71 7.36
CA ILE A 155 27.76 19.87 7.36
C ILE A 155 28.30 19.80 5.93
N PHE A 156 27.75 18.88 5.12
CA PHE A 156 28.15 18.71 3.72
C PHE A 156 27.69 19.88 2.85
N GLU A 157 26.48 20.39 3.09
CA GLU A 157 25.97 21.58 2.40
C GLU A 157 26.79 22.84 2.74
N SER A 158 27.13 23.04 4.01
CA SER A 158 27.89 24.21 4.47
C SER A 158 29.34 24.21 3.94
N LEU A 159 29.94 23.03 3.81
CA LEU A 159 31.29 22.87 3.26
C LEU A 159 31.32 22.88 1.72
N GLY A 160 30.16 22.79 1.05
CA GLY A 160 30.07 22.72 -0.40
C GLY A 160 30.70 21.46 -1.01
N ILE A 161 30.88 20.40 -0.21
CA ILE A 161 31.46 19.13 -0.65
C ILE A 161 30.36 18.14 -1.02
N ALA A 162 30.60 17.33 -2.06
CA ALA A 162 29.66 16.30 -2.47
C ALA A 162 29.64 15.14 -1.48
N GLN A 163 28.44 14.68 -1.12
CA GLN A 163 28.28 13.49 -0.28
C GLN A 163 28.79 12.24 -1.02
N PRO A 164 29.48 11.33 -0.32
CA PRO A 164 29.93 10.07 -0.91
C PRO A 164 28.73 9.23 -1.35
N LYS A 165 28.77 8.72 -2.59
CA LYS A 165 27.63 8.02 -3.21
C LYS A 165 27.50 6.55 -2.81
N GLY A 166 28.56 5.96 -2.27
CA GLY A 166 28.58 4.55 -1.90
C GLY A 166 29.97 4.06 -1.52
N VAL A 167 30.02 2.87 -0.93
CA VAL A 167 31.26 2.20 -0.50
C VAL A 167 31.38 0.88 -1.26
N LEU A 168 32.59 0.56 -1.71
CA LEU A 168 32.92 -0.74 -2.30
C LEU A 168 33.71 -1.57 -1.28
N LEU A 169 33.14 -2.67 -0.81
CA LEU A 169 33.82 -3.63 0.05
C LEU A 169 34.41 -4.77 -0.80
N TYR A 170 35.73 -4.90 -0.82
CA TYR A 170 36.44 -5.95 -1.57
C TYR A 170 37.36 -6.78 -0.69
N GLY A 171 37.76 -7.96 -1.15
CA GLY A 171 38.70 -8.87 -0.48
C GLY A 171 38.21 -10.32 -0.41
N PRO A 172 38.94 -11.21 0.30
CA PRO A 172 38.65 -12.63 0.36
C PRO A 172 37.24 -12.95 0.90
N PRO A 173 36.60 -14.04 0.44
CA PRO A 173 35.34 -14.50 1.03
C PRO A 173 35.55 -14.88 2.51
N GLY A 174 34.53 -14.69 3.34
CA GLY A 174 34.59 -15.00 4.77
C GLY A 174 35.10 -13.88 5.69
N THR A 175 35.52 -12.73 5.14
CA THR A 175 35.99 -11.56 5.91
C THR A 175 34.87 -10.65 6.45
N GLY A 176 33.63 -11.15 6.54
CA GLY A 176 32.54 -10.40 7.18
C GLY A 176 31.94 -9.22 6.40
N LYS A 177 32.25 -9.02 5.11
CA LYS A 177 31.75 -7.88 4.30
C LYS A 177 30.22 -7.73 4.32
N THR A 178 29.50 -8.84 4.15
CA THR A 178 28.03 -8.86 4.20
C THR A 178 27.50 -8.62 5.62
N LEU A 179 28.25 -9.02 6.64
CA LEU A 179 27.90 -8.81 8.05
C LEU A 179 28.06 -7.33 8.40
N LEU A 180 29.17 -6.70 7.98
CA LEU A 180 29.40 -5.26 8.11
C LEU A 180 28.27 -4.44 7.49
N ALA A 181 27.87 -4.75 6.25
CA ALA A 181 26.77 -4.05 5.58
C ALA A 181 25.43 -4.16 6.35
N ARG A 182 25.16 -5.32 6.94
CA ARG A 182 23.96 -5.53 7.78
C ARG A 182 24.04 -4.77 9.11
N ALA A 183 25.20 -4.77 9.75
CA ALA A 183 25.39 -4.07 11.01
C ALA A 183 25.25 -2.55 10.87
N VAL A 184 25.77 -1.98 9.77
CA VAL A 184 25.57 -0.56 9.44
C VAL A 184 24.10 -0.25 9.25
N ALA A 185 23.38 -1.06 8.47
CA ALA A 185 21.96 -0.85 8.21
C ALA A 185 21.08 -0.95 9.47
N HIS A 186 21.44 -1.85 10.39
CA HIS A 186 20.77 -1.97 11.69
C HIS A 186 21.04 -0.73 12.59
N HIS A 187 22.26 -0.17 12.57
CA HIS A 187 22.59 0.98 13.42
C HIS A 187 22.04 2.31 12.88
N THR A 188 21.76 2.42 11.58
CA THR A 188 21.21 3.63 10.95
C THR A 188 19.69 3.62 10.81
N ASP A 189 18.99 2.59 11.30
CA ASP A 189 17.53 2.40 11.13
C ASP A 189 17.05 2.60 9.68
N CYS A 190 17.91 2.28 8.71
CA CYS A 190 17.66 2.50 7.29
C CYS A 190 17.03 1.27 6.64
N CYS A 191 16.27 1.49 5.56
CA CYS A 191 15.74 0.40 4.75
C CYS A 191 16.88 -0.38 4.07
N PHE A 192 17.06 -1.64 4.44
CA PHE A 192 18.07 -2.52 3.82
C PHE A 192 17.48 -3.26 2.63
N ILE A 193 18.00 -2.99 1.44
CA ILE A 193 17.61 -3.67 0.21
C ILE A 193 18.75 -4.62 -0.19
N ARG A 194 18.48 -5.93 -0.14
CA ARG A 194 19.45 -6.94 -0.55
C ARG A 194 19.20 -7.31 -2.00
N VAL A 195 20.14 -6.98 -2.87
CA VAL A 195 20.09 -7.34 -4.29
C VAL A 195 21.27 -8.23 -4.62
N SER A 196 21.01 -9.44 -5.14
CA SER A 196 22.06 -10.27 -5.71
C SER A 196 22.27 -9.90 -7.19
N GLY A 197 23.52 -9.82 -7.65
CA GLY A 197 23.81 -9.55 -9.06
C GLY A 197 23.16 -10.58 -10.01
N SER A 198 23.05 -11.83 -9.56
CA SER A 198 22.36 -12.89 -10.31
C SER A 198 20.84 -12.69 -10.41
N GLU A 199 20.23 -11.97 -9.47
CA GLU A 199 18.78 -11.66 -9.49
C GLU A 199 18.44 -10.54 -10.48
N LEU A 200 19.42 -9.70 -10.83
CA LEU A 200 19.25 -8.59 -11.79
C LEU A 200 19.37 -9.03 -13.25
N VAL A 201 19.93 -10.21 -13.51
CA VAL A 201 20.06 -10.72 -14.88
C VAL A 201 18.76 -11.40 -15.29
N GLN A 202 17.88 -10.63 -15.95
CA GLN A 202 16.73 -11.18 -16.66
C GLN A 202 16.99 -11.14 -18.17
N LYS A 203 16.57 -12.20 -18.87
CA LYS A 203 16.67 -12.31 -20.35
C LYS A 203 15.64 -11.47 -21.09
N TYR A 204 14.73 -10.79 -20.38
CA TYR A 204 13.57 -10.09 -20.92
C TYR A 204 13.50 -8.68 -20.34
#